data_AF-A0A538JRH7-F1
#
_entry.id   AF-A0A538JRH7-F1
#
_cell.length_a   1.000
_cell.length_b   1.000
_cell.length_c   1.000
_cell.angle_alpha   90.00
_cell.angle_beta   90.00
_cell.angle_gamma   90.00
#
_symmetry.space_group_name_H-M   'P 1'
#
loop_
_entity.id
_entity.type
_entity.pdbx_description
1 polymer ?
#
loop_
_entity_poly.entity_id
_entity_poly.type
_entity_poly.pdbx_seq_one_letter_code
_entity_poly.pdbx_strand_id
1 'polypeptide(L)'
;MRRLGGLIVAGLVVFAVSACSPPLETPGDVRSVQLVSSSTLNGWKYDYYRNNAYPCSVSGYQTFVIGTKIGSSTTAPAPLWTFMHGGGVGYFDTNGNPIPSSAQKIEESATSLRGRLTNGGLLASVRADAAAFRTLAVSYCSHDVYAGANTPDPHNPNTTPDGKPRTTNGVLSTKAAVQYAHALYPTTKTFLHGGSAGSAGAFGVAWSMQLQGIAPAGVVADASVVNREAFDAAFAQGVCVDKNDPARLDPVTARVHPALGDIDNEPDKLVTDGRLTVPLMHIWNHGDVNTCGSVAISCPIRDGSRVTMGVTDCIHEPMRAAIAQGPASRSTNLPVCVDDDATPDCSTHVVTNKPGLVNTDPATPADYLGAIMGWVHARLVDA
;
A
#
# COMPACT_ATOMS: atom_id res chain seq x y z
N MET A 1 56.48 -49.79 10.78
CA MET A 1 56.99 -48.40 10.73
C MET A 1 55.89 -47.49 10.22
N ARG A 2 55.62 -46.40 10.97
CA ARG A 2 55.07 -45.08 10.59
C ARG A 2 53.77 -44.95 9.75
N ARG A 3 52.69 -44.66 10.50
CA ARG A 3 51.75 -43.51 10.42
C ARG A 3 51.81 -42.58 9.18
N LEU A 4 50.62 -42.26 8.63
CA LEU A 4 49.91 -40.96 8.59
C LEU A 4 48.73 -41.16 7.59
N GLY A 5 47.47 -40.85 7.83
CA GLY A 5 46.90 -39.69 8.53
C GLY A 5 46.16 -38.84 7.49
N GLY A 6 44.86 -39.06 7.30
CA GLY A 6 44.02 -38.28 6.39
C GLY A 6 42.57 -38.24 6.89
N LEU A 7 42.26 -37.19 7.65
CA LEU A 7 40.90 -36.86 8.09
C LEU A 7 40.02 -36.60 6.85
N ILE A 8 38.91 -37.32 6.73
CA ILE A 8 37.78 -36.92 5.89
C ILE A 8 36.96 -35.93 6.72
N VAL A 9 37.11 -34.63 6.44
CA VAL A 9 36.18 -33.61 6.91
C VAL A 9 34.95 -33.69 6.01
N ALA A 10 33.88 -34.30 6.52
CA ALA A 10 32.56 -34.23 5.91
C ALA A 10 32.09 -32.78 5.98
N GLY A 11 32.17 -32.08 4.84
CA GLY A 11 31.54 -30.77 4.67
C GLY A 11 30.03 -30.95 4.73
N LEU A 12 29.43 -30.53 5.85
CA LEU A 12 28.01 -30.23 5.96
C LEU A 12 27.70 -29.12 4.95
N VAL A 13 27.20 -29.51 3.78
CA VAL A 13 26.47 -28.60 2.89
C VAL A 13 25.19 -28.23 3.63
N VAL A 14 25.23 -27.09 4.31
CA VAL A 14 24.01 -26.42 4.78
C VAL A 14 23.26 -26.04 3.51
N PHE A 15 22.23 -26.81 3.18
CA PHE A 15 21.21 -26.36 2.25
C PHE A 15 20.65 -25.07 2.84
N ALA A 16 20.97 -23.92 2.22
CA ALA A 16 20.23 -22.71 2.45
C ALA A 16 18.77 -23.03 2.11
N VAL A 17 17.94 -23.11 3.14
CA VAL A 17 16.49 -23.21 2.97
C VAL A 17 16.11 -21.95 2.22
N SER A 18 15.85 -22.07 0.92
CA SER A 18 15.13 -21.06 0.16
C SER A 18 13.78 -20.93 0.85
N ALA A 19 13.66 -19.96 1.75
CA ALA A 19 12.44 -19.70 2.48
C ALA A 19 11.36 -19.40 1.43
N CYS A 20 10.51 -20.39 1.15
CA CYS A 20 9.38 -20.20 0.27
C CYS A 20 8.54 -19.05 0.86
N SER A 21 8.22 -18.06 0.03
CA SER A 21 7.29 -17.03 0.45
C SER A 21 5.97 -17.71 0.82
N PRO A 22 5.37 -17.39 1.98
CA PRO A 22 4.08 -17.92 2.35
C PRO A 22 3.06 -17.52 1.28
N PRO A 23 2.09 -18.40 0.94
CA PRO A 23 1.06 -18.08 -0.03
C PRO A 23 0.34 -16.77 0.30
N LEU A 24 -0.15 -16.03 -0.71
CA LEU A 24 -0.83 -14.76 -0.48
C LEU A 24 -2.07 -14.90 0.41
N GLU A 25 -2.73 -16.05 0.37
CA GLU A 25 -3.86 -16.38 1.22
C GLU A 25 -3.49 -16.68 2.68
N THR A 26 -2.20 -16.65 3.05
CA THR A 26 -1.78 -16.81 4.46
C THR A 26 -2.34 -15.69 5.34
N PRO A 27 -3.15 -15.99 6.38
CA PRO A 27 -3.65 -14.97 7.31
C PRO A 27 -2.51 -14.23 8.01
N GLY A 28 -2.77 -13.00 8.43
CA GLY A 28 -1.84 -12.26 9.29
C GLY A 28 -1.81 -12.86 10.70
N ASP A 29 -0.64 -12.87 11.33
CA ASP A 29 -0.49 -13.35 12.70
C ASP A 29 -0.96 -12.29 13.69
N VAL A 30 -2.11 -12.54 14.31
CA VAL A 30 -2.72 -11.66 15.30
C VAL A 30 -2.36 -12.01 16.75
N ARG A 31 -1.67 -13.15 17.00
CA ARG A 31 -1.42 -13.69 18.34
C ARG A 31 -0.39 -12.88 19.12
N SER A 32 0.48 -12.19 18.40
CA SER A 32 1.57 -11.35 18.93
C SER A 32 1.20 -9.86 18.98
N VAL A 33 -0.06 -9.52 18.73
CA VAL A 33 -0.56 -8.15 18.82
C VAL A 33 -0.79 -7.77 20.28
N GLN A 34 -0.26 -6.61 20.67
CA GLN A 34 -0.36 -6.06 22.01
C GLN A 34 -0.83 -4.62 21.96
N LEU A 35 -1.81 -4.27 22.80
CA LEU A 35 -2.14 -2.88 23.07
C LEU A 35 -0.96 -2.24 23.82
N VAL A 36 -0.40 -1.17 23.28
CA VAL A 36 0.74 -0.46 23.86
C VAL A 36 0.28 0.79 24.60
N SER A 37 -0.64 1.56 24.01
CA SER A 37 -1.18 2.76 24.65
C SER A 37 -2.54 3.13 24.08
N SER A 38 -3.28 3.95 24.84
CA SER A 38 -4.52 4.58 24.40
C SER A 38 -4.42 6.09 24.57
N SER A 39 -4.98 6.84 23.64
CA SER A 39 -5.09 8.30 23.74
C SER A 39 -6.46 8.78 23.27
N THR A 40 -6.82 10.02 23.59
CA THR A 40 -8.03 10.66 23.06
C THR A 40 -7.69 11.98 22.40
N LEU A 41 -8.44 12.34 21.34
CA LEU A 41 -8.31 13.60 20.64
C LEU A 41 -9.62 13.92 19.91
N ASN A 42 -10.16 15.12 20.09
CA ASN A 42 -11.33 15.64 19.36
C ASN A 42 -12.54 14.69 19.34
N GLY A 43 -12.88 14.08 20.49
CA GLY A 43 -14.02 13.16 20.60
C GLY A 43 -13.77 11.74 20.09
N TRP A 44 -12.51 11.39 19.79
CA TRP A 44 -12.09 10.05 19.37
C TRP A 44 -11.13 9.42 20.38
N LYS A 45 -11.23 8.11 20.55
CA LYS A 45 -10.26 7.25 21.24
C LYS A 45 -9.40 6.55 20.20
N TYR A 46 -8.09 6.56 20.42
CA TYR A 46 -7.09 5.93 19.57
C TYR A 46 -6.30 4.92 20.38
N ASP A 47 -6.47 3.65 20.07
CA ASP A 47 -5.74 2.53 20.65
C ASP A 47 -4.58 2.17 19.73
N TYR A 48 -3.35 2.27 20.24
CA TYR A 48 -2.11 1.99 19.54
C TYR A 48 -1.60 0.61 19.89
N TYR A 49 -1.37 -0.21 18.86
CA TYR A 49 -0.98 -1.59 18.98
C TYR A 49 0.37 -1.82 18.31
N ARG A 50 1.11 -2.80 18.83
CA ARG A 50 2.33 -3.35 18.24
C ARG A 50 2.11 -4.82 17.92
N ASN A 51 2.56 -5.27 16.76
CA ASN A 51 2.58 -6.69 16.40
C ASN A 51 4.02 -7.23 16.42
N ASN A 52 4.36 -7.97 17.46
CA ASN A 52 5.72 -8.51 17.63
C ASN A 52 6.06 -9.66 16.64
N ALA A 53 5.09 -10.14 15.85
CA ALA A 53 5.37 -11.12 14.79
C ALA A 53 6.08 -10.51 13.58
N TYR A 54 5.96 -9.18 13.38
CA TYR A 54 6.44 -8.52 12.18
C TYR A 54 7.41 -7.39 12.52
N PRO A 55 8.73 -7.61 12.39
CA PRO A 55 9.71 -6.54 12.59
C PRO A 55 9.61 -5.47 11.49
N CYS A 56 9.94 -4.23 11.84
CA CYS A 56 10.27 -3.19 10.86
C CYS A 56 11.64 -3.46 10.23
N SER A 57 11.99 -2.81 9.12
CA SER A 57 13.24 -3.09 8.40
C SER A 57 14.51 -2.71 9.18
N VAL A 58 14.50 -1.68 10.04
CA VAL A 58 15.69 -1.27 10.81
C VAL A 58 15.55 -1.57 12.31
N SER A 59 14.49 -1.10 12.96
CA SER A 59 14.31 -1.32 14.41
C SER A 59 12.84 -1.29 14.82
N GLY A 60 12.53 -1.96 15.93
CA GLY A 60 11.16 -2.14 16.42
C GLY A 60 10.29 -3.04 15.52
N TYR A 61 8.97 -2.89 15.63
CA TYR A 61 7.97 -3.77 15.03
C TYR A 61 6.86 -2.99 14.33
N GLN A 62 6.15 -3.67 13.43
CA GLN A 62 4.97 -3.14 12.77
C GLN A 62 3.90 -2.78 13.81
N THR A 63 3.29 -1.61 13.63
CA THR A 63 2.33 -1.02 14.56
C THR A 63 1.10 -0.54 13.81
N PHE A 64 0.02 -0.32 14.55
CA PHE A 64 -1.19 0.25 13.98
C PHE A 64 -2.01 0.98 15.04
N VAL A 65 -2.89 1.87 14.61
CA VAL A 65 -3.81 2.61 15.48
C VAL A 65 -5.24 2.35 15.05
N ILE A 66 -6.09 1.94 15.99
CA ILE A 66 -7.54 1.89 15.79
C ILE A 66 -8.18 3.11 16.45
N GLY A 67 -8.87 3.92 15.66
CA GLY A 67 -9.68 5.05 16.08
C GLY A 67 -11.16 4.67 16.20
N THR A 68 -11.78 5.00 17.33
CA THR A 68 -13.21 4.85 17.59
C THR A 68 -13.79 6.15 18.16
N LYS A 69 -15.04 6.48 17.83
CA LYS A 69 -15.70 7.65 18.40
C LYS A 69 -15.99 7.40 19.88
N ILE A 70 -15.69 8.37 20.75
CA ILE A 70 -16.00 8.27 22.19
C ILE A 70 -17.52 8.14 22.36
N GLY A 71 -17.93 7.17 23.17
CA GLY A 71 -19.34 6.83 23.38
C GLY A 71 -19.95 5.92 22.31
N SER A 72 -19.21 5.53 21.27
CA SER A 72 -19.66 4.49 20.34
C SER A 72 -19.63 3.11 21.00
N SER A 73 -20.58 2.25 20.61
CA SER A 73 -20.63 0.87 21.10
C SER A 73 -19.51 0.02 20.50
N THR A 74 -18.83 -0.75 21.35
CA THR A 74 -17.82 -1.72 20.94
C THR A 74 -18.44 -3.01 20.37
N THR A 75 -19.73 -3.24 20.62
CA THR A 75 -20.46 -4.45 20.17
C THR A 75 -21.42 -4.17 19.02
N ALA A 76 -21.69 -2.91 18.68
CA ALA A 76 -22.48 -2.57 17.50
C ALA A 76 -21.65 -2.76 16.22
N PRO A 77 -22.21 -3.36 15.16
CA PRO A 77 -21.55 -3.41 13.86
C PRO A 77 -21.31 -2.01 13.28
N ALA A 78 -20.11 -1.77 12.74
CA ALA A 78 -19.76 -0.53 12.03
C ALA A 78 -18.71 -0.83 10.94
N PRO A 79 -18.63 -0.03 9.87
CA PRO A 79 -17.62 -0.23 8.84
C PRO A 79 -16.22 0.17 9.35
N LEU A 80 -15.19 -0.46 8.78
CA LEU A 80 -13.78 -0.20 9.06
C LEU A 80 -13.14 0.51 7.87
N TRP A 81 -12.48 1.63 8.13
CA TRP A 81 -11.68 2.37 7.17
C TRP A 81 -10.19 2.19 7.47
N THR A 82 -9.49 1.43 6.64
CA THR A 82 -8.06 1.13 6.80
C THR A 82 -7.23 2.04 5.92
N PHE A 83 -6.44 2.93 6.52
CA PHE A 83 -5.54 3.85 5.83
C PHE A 83 -4.10 3.31 5.77
N MET A 84 -3.56 3.24 4.57
CA MET A 84 -2.22 2.84 4.20
C MET A 84 -1.50 4.08 3.66
N HIS A 85 -0.60 4.68 4.45
CA HIS A 85 0.06 5.91 4.04
C HIS A 85 1.28 5.66 3.15
N GLY A 86 1.65 6.68 2.39
CA GLY A 86 2.87 6.65 1.58
C GLY A 86 4.14 7.01 2.36
N GLY A 87 5.22 7.14 1.58
CA GLY A 87 6.55 7.50 2.07
C GLY A 87 7.65 7.09 1.10
N GLY A 88 7.32 6.95 -0.20
CA GLY A 88 8.20 6.34 -1.19
C GLY A 88 8.42 4.84 -0.97
N VAL A 89 9.36 4.28 -1.71
CA VAL A 89 9.81 2.90 -1.58
C VAL A 89 11.26 2.89 -1.13
N GLY A 90 11.71 1.83 -0.50
CA GLY A 90 13.11 1.74 -0.13
C GLY A 90 13.63 0.33 0.02
N TYR A 91 14.95 0.23 0.06
CA TYR A 91 15.70 -1.03 0.03
C TYR A 91 17.00 -0.88 0.82
N PHE A 92 17.81 -1.93 0.89
CA PHE A 92 19.19 -1.85 1.32
C PHE A 92 20.09 -2.10 0.10
N ASP A 93 21.08 -1.23 -0.12
CA ASP A 93 22.07 -1.44 -1.17
C ASP A 93 22.97 -2.66 -0.84
N THR A 94 23.86 -3.04 -1.75
CA THR A 94 24.73 -4.20 -1.55
C THR A 94 25.68 -4.10 -0.35
N ASN A 95 25.91 -2.88 0.16
CA ASN A 95 26.72 -2.63 1.37
C ASN A 95 25.87 -2.61 2.64
N GLY A 96 24.56 -2.82 2.53
CA GLY A 96 23.62 -2.76 3.64
C GLY A 96 23.23 -1.34 4.05
N ASN A 97 23.43 -0.33 3.20
CA ASN A 97 22.97 1.02 3.48
C ASN A 97 21.47 1.15 3.15
N PRO A 98 20.65 1.71 4.05
CA PRO A 98 19.23 1.91 3.80
C PRO A 98 18.97 3.07 2.83
N ILE A 99 18.25 2.80 1.76
CA ILE A 99 17.81 3.77 0.76
C ILE A 99 16.30 4.07 0.92
N PRO A 100 15.85 5.34 0.85
CA PRO A 100 16.67 6.56 0.81
C PRO A 100 17.33 6.87 2.16
N SER A 101 16.77 6.37 3.26
CA SER A 101 17.35 6.49 4.60
C SER A 101 16.79 5.45 5.57
N SER A 102 17.39 5.34 6.76
CA SER A 102 16.89 4.51 7.86
C SER A 102 15.69 5.10 8.60
N ALA A 103 15.50 6.42 8.55
CA ALA A 103 14.59 7.14 9.45
C ALA A 103 13.11 6.71 9.32
N GLN A 104 12.71 6.22 8.15
CA GLN A 104 11.33 5.78 7.91
C GLN A 104 11.19 4.24 8.02
N LYS A 105 12.29 3.52 8.26
CA LYS A 105 12.32 2.05 8.36
C LYS A 105 12.28 1.53 9.81
N ILE A 106 11.97 2.41 10.75
CA ILE A 106 11.85 2.11 12.17
C ILE A 106 10.38 2.09 12.59
N GLU A 107 10.09 1.50 13.74
CA GLU A 107 8.75 1.48 14.32
C GLU A 107 8.12 2.88 14.38
N GLU A 108 6.92 2.99 13.81
CA GLU A 108 6.18 4.24 13.81
C GLU A 108 5.41 4.44 15.11
N SER A 109 5.53 5.64 15.67
CA SER A 109 4.88 6.00 16.92
C SER A 109 3.36 6.15 16.82
N ALA A 110 2.68 6.02 17.97
CA ALA A 110 1.26 6.32 18.13
C ALA A 110 0.88 7.71 17.59
N THR A 111 1.72 8.73 17.85
CA THR A 111 1.48 10.09 17.38
C THR A 111 1.55 10.20 15.86
N SER A 112 2.53 9.55 15.21
CA SER A 112 2.65 9.51 13.74
C SER A 112 1.39 8.92 13.11
N LEU A 113 1.00 7.71 13.54
CA LEU A 113 -0.13 6.99 12.97
C LEU A 113 -1.47 7.65 13.26
N ARG A 114 -1.66 8.20 14.47
CA ARG A 114 -2.84 9.04 14.77
C ARG A 114 -2.89 10.29 13.89
N GLY A 115 -1.73 10.91 13.62
CA GLY A 115 -1.61 12.03 12.68
C GLY A 115 -2.11 11.67 11.29
N ARG A 116 -1.82 10.45 10.81
CA ARG A 116 -2.36 9.93 9.54
C ARG A 116 -3.88 9.87 9.53
N LEU A 117 -4.48 9.41 10.63
CA LEU A 117 -5.92 9.29 10.80
C LEU A 117 -6.66 10.59 11.06
N THR A 118 -5.96 11.69 11.34
CA THR A 118 -6.57 12.98 11.73
C THR A 118 -6.38 14.06 10.67
N ASN A 119 -5.94 13.71 9.47
CA ASN A 119 -5.83 14.65 8.36
C ASN A 119 -7.22 15.24 7.98
N GLY A 120 -7.17 16.42 7.36
CA GLY A 120 -8.36 17.22 7.05
C GLY A 120 -9.09 16.83 5.76
N GLY A 121 -8.50 15.98 4.91
CA GLY A 121 -9.09 15.57 3.64
C GLY A 121 -10.18 14.50 3.79
N LEU A 122 -10.18 13.49 2.93
CA LEU A 122 -11.18 12.41 2.89
C LEU A 122 -11.41 11.75 4.25
N LEU A 123 -10.35 11.56 5.04
CA LEU A 123 -10.45 10.97 6.37
C LEU A 123 -11.28 11.82 7.34
N ALA A 124 -11.35 13.15 7.16
CA ALA A 124 -12.26 14.00 7.94
C ALA A 124 -13.72 13.67 7.62
N SER A 125 -14.06 13.49 6.34
CA SER A 125 -15.39 13.06 5.91
C SER A 125 -15.74 11.68 6.47
N VAL A 126 -14.83 10.71 6.40
CA VAL A 126 -15.00 9.37 6.99
C VAL A 126 -15.29 9.44 8.50
N ARG A 127 -14.54 10.26 9.25
CA ARG A 127 -14.76 10.44 10.69
C ARG A 127 -16.08 11.17 11.01
N ALA A 128 -16.53 12.05 10.13
CA ALA A 128 -17.79 12.79 10.30
C ALA A 128 -19.03 11.99 9.86
N ASP A 129 -18.82 10.88 9.15
CA ASP A 129 -19.89 10.14 8.48
C ASP A 129 -20.91 9.51 9.42
N ALA A 130 -22.18 9.50 8.99
CA ALA A 130 -23.29 8.92 9.75
C ALA A 130 -23.21 7.39 9.89
N ALA A 131 -22.49 6.70 8.99
CA ALA A 131 -22.20 5.27 9.12
C ALA A 131 -21.27 4.95 10.31
N ALA A 132 -20.70 5.97 10.96
CA ALA A 132 -19.89 5.86 12.17
C ALA A 132 -18.70 4.91 12.01
N PHE A 133 -17.93 5.11 10.93
CA PHE A 133 -16.73 4.33 10.63
C PHE A 133 -15.79 4.23 11.84
N ARG A 134 -15.22 3.04 12.04
CA ARG A 134 -13.97 2.89 12.78
C ARG A 134 -12.83 3.15 11.81
N THR A 135 -11.75 3.76 12.28
CA THR A 135 -10.58 4.03 11.44
C THR A 135 -9.40 3.19 11.90
N LEU A 136 -8.58 2.71 10.97
CA LEU A 136 -7.36 1.96 11.22
C LEU A 136 -6.24 2.61 10.41
N ALA A 137 -5.10 2.96 11.01
CA ALA A 137 -3.89 3.28 10.27
C ALA A 137 -2.83 2.24 10.56
N VAL A 138 -2.20 1.71 9.52
CA VAL A 138 -1.12 0.72 9.61
C VAL A 138 0.23 1.38 9.33
N SER A 139 1.27 0.94 10.03
CA SER A 139 2.63 1.41 9.78
C SER A 139 3.15 0.98 8.41
N TYR A 140 4.06 1.78 7.87
CA TYR A 140 4.77 1.53 6.62
C TYR A 140 6.28 1.35 6.85
N CYS A 141 6.70 0.88 8.03
CA CYS A 141 8.11 0.81 8.42
C CYS A 141 8.94 -0.27 7.69
N SER A 142 8.33 -1.08 6.81
CA SER A 142 9.07 -1.98 5.90
C SER A 142 9.40 -1.32 4.57
N HIS A 143 8.74 -0.22 4.16
CA HIS A 143 9.01 0.45 2.87
C HIS A 143 9.01 -0.48 1.64
N ASP A 144 8.25 -1.57 1.70
CA ASP A 144 8.15 -2.65 0.72
C ASP A 144 6.85 -2.54 -0.09
N VAL A 145 6.28 -1.33 -0.18
CA VAL A 145 5.02 -1.03 -0.86
C VAL A 145 3.84 -1.88 -0.34
N TYR A 146 3.88 -2.24 0.95
CA TYR A 146 2.90 -3.13 1.57
C TYR A 146 2.81 -4.53 0.94
N ALA A 147 3.87 -4.99 0.28
CA ALA A 147 3.86 -6.22 -0.51
C ALA A 147 4.80 -7.32 0.02
N GLY A 148 5.59 -7.06 1.06
CA GLY A 148 6.49 -8.06 1.66
C GLY A 148 5.74 -9.15 2.44
N ALA A 149 6.25 -10.38 2.38
CA ALA A 149 5.56 -11.58 2.89
C ALA A 149 6.42 -12.42 3.85
N ASN A 150 7.01 -11.78 4.85
CA ASN A 150 7.87 -12.39 5.86
C ASN A 150 9.08 -13.15 5.29
N THR A 151 9.67 -12.63 4.21
CA THR A 151 10.94 -13.11 3.66
C THR A 151 12.10 -12.27 4.18
N PRO A 152 13.31 -12.84 4.38
CA PRO A 152 14.48 -12.07 4.77
C PRO A 152 14.70 -10.86 3.86
N ASP A 153 14.87 -9.69 4.47
CA ASP A 153 15.02 -8.44 3.73
C ASP A 153 16.41 -8.39 3.05
N PRO A 154 16.49 -8.39 1.71
CA PRO A 154 17.77 -8.48 1.00
C PRO A 154 18.75 -7.38 1.40
N HIS A 155 20.01 -7.78 1.63
CA HIS A 155 21.12 -6.92 2.07
C HIS A 155 20.90 -6.16 3.38
N ASN A 156 19.83 -6.44 4.12
CA ASN A 156 19.58 -5.77 5.38
C ASN A 156 20.52 -6.30 6.48
N PRO A 157 21.42 -5.48 7.04
CA PRO A 157 22.35 -5.94 8.08
C PRO A 157 21.70 -6.02 9.47
N ASN A 158 20.47 -5.52 9.61
CA ASN A 158 19.81 -5.38 10.90
C ASN A 158 19.13 -6.69 11.30
N THR A 159 19.21 -7.02 12.58
CA THR A 159 18.57 -8.18 13.18
C THR A 159 17.48 -7.78 14.19
N THR A 160 16.59 -8.71 14.47
CA THR A 160 15.68 -8.64 15.62
C THR A 160 16.45 -8.86 16.93
N PRO A 161 15.88 -8.52 18.11
CA PRO A 161 16.57 -8.70 19.39
C PRO A 161 17.03 -10.14 19.69
N ASP A 162 16.37 -11.14 19.11
CA ASP A 162 16.74 -12.56 19.19
C ASP A 162 17.75 -13.00 18.11
N GLY A 163 18.35 -12.04 17.39
CA GLY A 163 19.42 -12.27 16.43
C GLY A 163 18.98 -12.77 15.05
N LYS A 164 17.67 -12.80 14.75
CA LYS A 164 17.17 -13.24 13.44
C LYS A 164 17.25 -12.11 12.41
N PRO A 165 17.43 -12.44 11.12
CA PRO A 165 17.30 -11.45 10.04
C PRO A 165 15.92 -10.78 10.09
N ARG A 166 15.89 -9.48 9.82
CA ARG A 166 14.62 -8.76 9.62
C ARG A 166 14.00 -9.13 8.27
N THR A 167 12.68 -9.09 8.22
CA THR A 167 11.90 -9.51 7.06
C THR A 167 11.10 -8.36 6.47
N THR A 168 10.73 -8.46 5.19
CA THR A 168 9.73 -7.60 4.55
C THR A 168 8.34 -8.14 4.89
N ASN A 169 7.41 -7.31 5.35
CA ASN A 169 6.21 -7.80 6.05
C ASN A 169 4.91 -7.11 5.64
N GLY A 170 4.95 -6.16 4.70
CA GLY A 170 3.87 -5.23 4.44
C GLY A 170 2.49 -5.87 4.21
N VAL A 171 2.40 -6.97 3.44
CA VAL A 171 1.09 -7.58 3.15
C VAL A 171 0.55 -8.33 4.36
N LEU A 172 1.43 -9.01 5.11
CA LEU A 172 1.05 -9.81 6.27
C LEU A 172 0.73 -8.95 7.48
N SER A 173 1.51 -7.89 7.74
CA SER A 173 1.27 -6.97 8.85
C SER A 173 -0.03 -6.19 8.66
N THR A 174 -0.32 -5.74 7.45
CA THR A 174 -1.58 -5.03 7.12
C THR A 174 -2.79 -5.95 7.33
N LYS A 175 -2.73 -7.18 6.81
CA LYS A 175 -3.79 -8.18 7.04
C LYS A 175 -3.98 -8.46 8.52
N ALA A 176 -2.90 -8.63 9.28
CA ALA A 176 -2.98 -8.87 10.72
C ALA A 176 -3.68 -7.72 11.46
N ALA A 177 -3.39 -6.46 11.10
CA ALA A 177 -4.04 -5.31 11.72
C ALA A 177 -5.55 -5.27 11.42
N VAL A 178 -5.95 -5.55 10.17
CA VAL A 178 -7.36 -5.61 9.78
C VAL A 178 -8.08 -6.78 10.48
N GLN A 179 -7.50 -7.97 10.45
CA GLN A 179 -8.08 -9.17 11.08
C GLN A 179 -8.18 -9.03 12.60
N TYR A 180 -7.20 -8.38 13.23
CA TYR A 180 -7.27 -8.05 14.65
C TYR A 180 -8.39 -7.06 14.95
N ALA A 181 -8.59 -6.04 14.11
CA ALA A 181 -9.71 -5.12 14.23
C ALA A 181 -11.08 -5.84 14.08
N HIS A 182 -11.20 -6.78 13.13
CA HIS A 182 -12.41 -7.61 12.97
C HIS A 182 -12.68 -8.48 14.18
N ALA A 183 -11.64 -9.04 14.81
CA ALA A 183 -11.78 -9.87 16.00
C ALA A 183 -12.20 -9.05 17.24
N LEU A 184 -11.74 -7.80 17.34
CA LEU A 184 -12.10 -6.90 18.43
C LEU A 184 -13.48 -6.28 18.27
N TYR A 185 -13.89 -6.00 17.04
CA TYR A 185 -15.06 -5.18 16.75
C TYR A 185 -15.91 -5.79 15.63
N PRO A 186 -17.22 -5.99 15.86
CA PRO A 186 -18.14 -6.40 14.80
C PRO A 186 -18.05 -5.41 13.63
N THR A 187 -17.63 -5.90 12.46
CA THR A 187 -17.32 -5.07 11.29
C THR A 187 -18.26 -5.42 10.15
N THR A 188 -18.97 -4.43 9.61
CA THR A 188 -19.94 -4.65 8.52
C THR A 188 -19.27 -4.73 7.16
N LYS A 189 -18.38 -3.77 6.87
CA LYS A 189 -17.64 -3.63 5.62
C LYS A 189 -16.24 -3.10 5.93
N THR A 190 -15.26 -3.43 5.10
CA THR A 190 -13.88 -2.91 5.22
C THR A 190 -13.50 -2.19 3.94
N PHE A 191 -12.93 -0.99 4.06
CA PHE A 191 -12.34 -0.25 2.95
C PHE A 191 -10.85 -0.13 3.15
N LEU A 192 -10.07 -0.30 2.08
CA LEU A 192 -8.66 0.03 2.06
C LEU A 192 -8.48 1.37 1.38
N HIS A 193 -7.86 2.34 2.04
CA HIS A 193 -7.52 3.64 1.50
C HIS A 193 -6.01 3.77 1.48
N GLY A 194 -5.43 3.78 0.29
CA GLY A 194 -3.99 3.94 0.09
C GLY A 194 -3.66 5.30 -0.52
N GLY A 195 -2.62 5.97 -0.02
CA GLY A 195 -2.04 7.15 -0.66
C GLY A 195 -0.58 6.89 -1.06
N SER A 196 -0.16 7.31 -2.26
CA SER A 196 1.22 7.12 -2.76
C SER A 196 1.59 5.62 -2.74
N ALA A 197 2.72 5.23 -2.14
CA ALA A 197 3.08 3.81 -1.98
C ALA A 197 1.99 2.96 -1.30
N GLY A 198 1.16 3.56 -0.45
CA GLY A 198 -0.01 2.89 0.13
C GLY A 198 -1.10 2.57 -0.89
N SER A 199 -1.27 3.40 -1.94
CA SER A 199 -2.20 3.13 -3.05
C SER A 199 -1.76 1.92 -3.85
N ALA A 200 -0.49 1.89 -4.27
CA ALA A 200 0.09 0.74 -4.96
C ALA A 200 -0.06 -0.55 -4.13
N GLY A 201 0.20 -0.47 -2.82
CA GLY A 201 0.03 -1.59 -1.90
C GLY A 201 -1.40 -2.03 -1.67
N ALA A 202 -2.37 -1.11 -1.69
CA ALA A 202 -3.78 -1.40 -1.40
C ALA A 202 -4.38 -2.39 -2.40
N PHE A 203 -3.97 -2.36 -3.68
CA PHE A 203 -4.37 -3.36 -4.67
C PHE A 203 -3.91 -4.77 -4.29
N GLY A 204 -2.63 -4.93 -3.94
CA GLY A 204 -2.04 -6.21 -3.54
C GLY A 204 -2.63 -6.76 -2.25
N VAL A 205 -2.86 -5.89 -1.26
CA VAL A 205 -3.53 -6.27 0.00
C VAL A 205 -4.99 -6.68 -0.27
N ALA A 206 -5.72 -5.94 -1.09
CA ALA A 206 -7.09 -6.28 -1.47
C ALA A 206 -7.18 -7.64 -2.16
N TRP A 207 -6.29 -7.90 -3.12
CA TRP A 207 -6.23 -9.19 -3.80
C TRP A 207 -5.89 -10.32 -2.82
N SER A 208 -4.89 -10.13 -1.97
CA SER A 208 -4.53 -11.10 -0.93
C SER A 208 -5.68 -11.39 0.04
N MET A 209 -6.43 -10.38 0.47
CA MET A 209 -7.62 -10.55 1.31
C MET A 209 -8.78 -11.22 0.58
N GLN A 210 -8.96 -10.95 -0.72
CA GLN A 210 -9.96 -11.64 -1.53
C GLN A 210 -9.64 -13.14 -1.64
N LEU A 211 -8.38 -13.52 -1.86
CA LEU A 211 -7.94 -14.92 -1.88
C LEU A 211 -8.20 -15.63 -0.54
N GLN A 212 -8.27 -14.88 0.56
CA GLN A 212 -8.64 -15.39 1.89
C GLN A 212 -10.14 -15.52 2.14
N GLY A 213 -10.98 -15.07 1.19
CA GLY A 213 -12.43 -15.00 1.40
C GLY A 213 -12.87 -13.85 2.31
N ILE A 214 -12.02 -12.86 2.57
CA ILE A 214 -12.31 -11.67 3.38
C ILE A 214 -12.14 -10.38 2.57
N ALA A 215 -12.61 -10.40 1.32
CA ALA A 215 -12.49 -9.29 0.38
C ALA A 215 -12.98 -7.95 1.00
N PRO A 216 -12.21 -6.86 0.89
CA PRO A 216 -12.71 -5.53 1.20
C PRO A 216 -13.95 -5.17 0.35
N ALA A 217 -14.80 -4.31 0.89
CA ALA A 217 -15.94 -3.73 0.16
C ALA A 217 -15.49 -2.75 -0.92
N GLY A 218 -14.28 -2.19 -0.77
CA GLY A 218 -13.67 -1.35 -1.79
C GLY A 218 -12.25 -0.92 -1.46
N VAL A 219 -11.53 -0.49 -2.49
CA VAL A 219 -10.23 0.18 -2.40
C VAL A 219 -10.37 1.62 -2.88
N VAL A 220 -9.89 2.58 -2.10
CA VAL A 220 -9.66 3.97 -2.51
C VAL A 220 -8.15 4.13 -2.70
N ALA A 221 -7.70 4.13 -3.95
CA ALA A 221 -6.28 4.15 -4.30
C ALA A 221 -5.94 5.53 -4.89
N ASP A 222 -5.16 6.32 -4.16
CA ASP A 222 -4.78 7.69 -4.51
C ASP A 222 -3.29 7.77 -4.88
N ALA A 223 -3.03 8.29 -6.08
CA ALA A 223 -1.73 8.70 -6.64
C ALA A 223 -0.86 7.64 -7.30
N SER A 224 -0.87 6.37 -6.88
CA SER A 224 0.10 5.41 -7.42
C SER A 224 -0.51 4.06 -7.76
N VAL A 225 -0.10 3.53 -8.90
CA VAL A 225 -0.35 2.16 -9.37
C VAL A 225 0.95 1.63 -9.99
N VAL A 226 1.19 0.33 -9.89
CA VAL A 226 2.36 -0.30 -10.52
C VAL A 226 2.06 -0.54 -11.99
N ASN A 227 2.94 -0.07 -12.86
CA ASN A 227 2.90 -0.28 -14.30
C ASN A 227 4.34 -0.31 -14.84
N ARG A 228 4.94 -1.50 -14.87
CA ARG A 228 6.34 -1.74 -15.25
C ARG A 228 6.60 -1.27 -16.68
N GLU A 229 5.69 -1.55 -17.62
CA GLU A 229 5.89 -1.17 -19.01
C GLU A 229 5.92 0.35 -19.20
N ALA A 230 5.10 1.12 -18.46
CA ALA A 230 5.17 2.59 -18.47
C ALA A 230 6.49 3.11 -17.85
N PHE A 231 6.93 2.52 -16.73
CA PHE A 231 8.21 2.90 -16.09
C PHE A 231 9.40 2.62 -17.01
N ASP A 232 9.46 1.45 -17.63
CA ASP A 232 10.52 1.05 -18.57
C ASP A 232 10.50 1.95 -19.82
N ALA A 233 9.31 2.28 -20.34
CA ALA A 233 9.17 3.19 -21.48
C ALA A 233 9.62 4.62 -21.17
N ALA A 234 9.32 5.15 -19.98
CA ALA A 234 9.79 6.45 -19.54
C ALA A 234 11.32 6.47 -19.42
N PHE A 235 11.89 5.46 -18.74
CA PHE A 235 13.34 5.32 -18.58
C PHE A 235 14.07 5.25 -19.93
N ALA A 236 13.59 4.40 -20.85
CA ALA A 236 14.17 4.25 -22.19
C ALA A 236 14.12 5.54 -23.03
N GLN A 237 13.17 6.44 -22.73
CA GLN A 237 13.03 7.74 -23.39
C GLN A 237 13.75 8.87 -22.64
N GLY A 238 14.51 8.56 -21.58
CA GLY A 238 15.29 9.54 -20.82
C GLY A 238 14.45 10.39 -19.87
N VAL A 239 13.22 9.97 -19.55
CA VAL A 239 12.31 10.67 -18.63
C VAL A 239 12.26 9.93 -17.31
N CYS A 240 12.36 10.65 -16.19
CA CYS A 240 12.27 10.08 -14.84
C CYS A 240 13.32 8.99 -14.54
N VAL A 241 14.53 9.18 -15.08
CA VAL A 241 15.61 8.18 -15.08
C VAL A 241 16.08 7.77 -13.69
N ASP A 242 15.93 8.65 -12.69
CA ASP A 242 16.33 8.42 -11.31
C ASP A 242 15.35 7.51 -10.54
N LYS A 243 14.04 7.70 -10.78
CA LYS A 243 12.99 6.90 -10.12
C LYS A 243 12.78 5.55 -10.79
N ASN A 244 13.00 5.49 -12.11
CA ASN A 244 12.77 4.30 -12.93
C ASN A 244 14.07 3.55 -13.29
N ASP A 245 15.20 3.87 -12.65
CA ASP A 245 16.45 3.14 -12.84
C ASP A 245 16.30 1.64 -12.47
N PRO A 246 16.57 0.70 -13.39
CA PRO A 246 16.57 -0.73 -13.08
C PRO A 246 17.42 -1.11 -11.85
N ALA A 247 18.56 -0.43 -11.63
CA ALA A 247 19.41 -0.65 -10.47
C ALA A 247 18.72 -0.31 -9.13
N ARG A 248 17.66 0.50 -9.19
CA ARG A 248 16.76 0.80 -8.07
C ARG A 248 15.56 -0.16 -8.03
N LEU A 249 14.99 -0.52 -9.17
CA LEU A 249 13.78 -1.34 -9.25
C LEU A 249 14.02 -2.80 -8.84
N ASP A 250 15.16 -3.38 -9.19
CA ASP A 250 15.49 -4.77 -8.85
C ASP A 250 15.57 -5.03 -7.33
N PRO A 251 16.31 -4.25 -6.53
CA PRO A 251 16.33 -4.46 -5.08
C PRO A 251 14.99 -4.14 -4.40
N VAL A 252 14.13 -3.33 -5.03
CA VAL A 252 12.74 -3.14 -4.58
C VAL A 252 11.89 -4.37 -4.89
N THR A 253 12.00 -4.91 -6.10
CA THR A 253 11.24 -6.10 -6.54
C THR A 253 11.61 -7.33 -5.70
N ALA A 254 12.88 -7.47 -5.29
CA ALA A 254 13.33 -8.54 -4.40
C ALA A 254 12.69 -8.50 -3.00
N ARG A 255 12.05 -7.39 -2.61
CA ARG A 255 11.41 -7.20 -1.29
C ARG A 255 9.92 -7.54 -1.29
N VAL A 256 9.30 -7.68 -2.45
CA VAL A 256 7.86 -7.94 -2.57
C VAL A 256 7.59 -9.44 -2.70
N HIS A 257 6.39 -9.87 -2.32
CA HIS A 257 5.96 -11.24 -2.55
C HIS A 257 6.03 -11.56 -4.05
N PRO A 258 6.55 -12.72 -4.48
CA PRO A 258 6.74 -13.05 -5.90
C PRO A 258 5.48 -12.87 -6.74
N ALA A 259 4.32 -13.33 -6.26
CA ALA A 259 3.05 -13.14 -6.97
C ALA A 259 2.61 -11.66 -7.08
N LEU A 260 3.02 -10.77 -6.18
CA LEU A 260 2.74 -9.32 -6.28
C LEU A 260 3.78 -8.58 -7.13
N GLY A 261 5.00 -9.11 -7.25
CA GLY A 261 6.05 -8.58 -8.11
C GLY A 261 6.02 -9.11 -9.54
N ASP A 262 5.20 -10.12 -9.80
CA ASP A 262 4.97 -10.67 -11.13
C ASP A 262 4.19 -9.66 -11.98
N ILE A 263 4.75 -9.33 -13.14
CA ILE A 263 4.18 -8.37 -14.08
C ILE A 263 2.81 -8.80 -14.58
N ASP A 264 2.52 -10.11 -14.63
CA ASP A 264 1.21 -10.64 -15.04
C ASP A 264 0.14 -10.48 -13.95
N ASN A 265 0.54 -10.07 -12.75
CA ASN A 265 -0.33 -9.79 -11.61
C ASN A 265 -0.37 -8.29 -11.26
N GLU A 266 0.03 -7.42 -12.20
CA GLU A 266 -0.20 -5.99 -12.03
C GLU A 266 -1.70 -5.68 -11.86
N PRO A 267 -2.06 -4.64 -11.09
CA PRO A 267 -3.45 -4.40 -10.70
C PRO A 267 -4.43 -4.33 -11.88
N ASP A 268 -4.06 -3.71 -13.00
CA ASP A 268 -4.92 -3.58 -14.17
C ASP A 268 -5.19 -4.93 -14.86
N LYS A 269 -4.17 -5.81 -14.91
CA LYS A 269 -4.30 -7.17 -15.45
C LYS A 269 -5.17 -8.04 -14.55
N LEU A 270 -4.98 -7.96 -13.23
CA LEU A 270 -5.84 -8.65 -12.26
C LEU A 270 -7.31 -8.25 -12.39
N VAL A 271 -7.59 -6.96 -12.61
CA VAL A 271 -8.96 -6.46 -12.83
C VAL A 271 -9.51 -6.95 -14.16
N THR A 272 -8.74 -6.83 -15.23
CA THR A 272 -9.13 -7.24 -16.59
C THR A 272 -9.47 -8.73 -16.65
N ASP A 273 -8.66 -9.57 -16.00
CA ASP A 273 -8.85 -11.02 -15.95
C ASP A 273 -9.96 -11.45 -14.97
N GLY A 274 -10.54 -10.52 -14.21
CA GLY A 274 -11.52 -10.82 -13.16
C GLY A 274 -10.92 -11.52 -11.93
N ARG A 275 -9.60 -11.52 -11.78
CA ARG A 275 -8.89 -12.09 -10.62
C ARG A 275 -8.91 -11.18 -9.40
N LEU A 276 -8.99 -9.86 -9.61
CA LEU A 276 -9.32 -8.88 -8.57
C LEU A 276 -10.72 -8.32 -8.86
N THR A 277 -11.69 -8.68 -8.02
CA THR A 277 -13.10 -8.30 -8.16
C THR A 277 -13.56 -7.25 -7.14
N VAL A 278 -12.67 -6.88 -6.22
CA VAL A 278 -12.89 -5.82 -5.23
C VAL A 278 -13.13 -4.50 -5.97
N PRO A 279 -14.23 -3.77 -5.68
CA PRO A 279 -14.48 -2.46 -6.28
C PRO A 279 -13.35 -1.46 -6.02
N LEU A 280 -12.98 -0.69 -7.04
CA LEU A 280 -11.87 0.25 -7.00
C LEU A 280 -12.36 1.67 -7.24
N MET A 281 -12.01 2.59 -6.35
CA MET A 281 -12.00 4.03 -6.58
C MET A 281 -10.55 4.42 -6.85
N HIS A 282 -10.19 4.56 -8.12
CA HIS A 282 -8.84 4.88 -8.56
C HIS A 282 -8.72 6.38 -8.82
N ILE A 283 -7.96 7.09 -8.01
CA ILE A 283 -7.79 8.55 -8.07
C ILE A 283 -6.32 8.86 -8.31
N TRP A 284 -6.05 9.82 -9.16
CA TRP A 284 -4.70 10.25 -9.49
C TRP A 284 -4.74 11.62 -10.17
N ASN A 285 -3.62 12.33 -10.12
CA ASN A 285 -3.52 13.71 -10.57
C ASN A 285 -2.59 13.79 -11.79
N HIS A 286 -3.01 14.43 -12.87
CA HIS A 286 -2.30 14.37 -14.16
C HIS A 286 -0.82 14.77 -14.13
N GLY A 287 -0.46 15.71 -13.27
CA GLY A 287 0.88 16.28 -13.19
C GLY A 287 1.70 15.78 -12.00
N ASP A 288 1.26 14.72 -11.32
CA ASP A 288 1.91 14.24 -10.11
C ASP A 288 3.40 13.93 -10.35
N VAL A 289 4.25 14.81 -9.83
CA VAL A 289 5.71 14.72 -10.01
C VAL A 289 6.30 13.49 -9.32
N ASN A 290 5.58 12.89 -8.36
CA ASN A 290 6.02 11.65 -7.71
C ASN A 290 5.85 10.43 -8.62
N THR A 291 4.91 10.48 -9.56
CA THR A 291 4.74 9.54 -10.68
C THR A 291 5.30 10.09 -11.99
N CYS A 292 6.35 10.92 -11.91
CA CYS A 292 7.10 11.47 -13.05
C CYS A 292 6.39 12.58 -13.84
N GLY A 293 5.27 13.09 -13.34
CA GLY A 293 4.59 14.28 -13.87
C GLY A 293 4.01 14.08 -15.27
N SER A 294 3.76 15.20 -15.95
CA SER A 294 3.06 15.28 -17.24
C SER A 294 3.97 15.31 -18.46
N VAL A 295 5.27 15.00 -18.30
CA VAL A 295 6.22 14.97 -19.42
C VAL A 295 5.77 13.93 -20.44
N ALA A 296 5.62 14.35 -21.71
CA ALA A 296 5.10 13.48 -22.75
C ALA A 296 6.07 12.36 -23.13
N ILE A 297 5.56 11.14 -23.23
CA ILE A 297 6.29 9.95 -23.71
C ILE A 297 5.47 9.19 -24.75
N SER A 298 6.12 8.37 -25.57
CA SER A 298 5.46 7.33 -26.35
C SER A 298 5.05 6.19 -25.41
N CYS A 299 3.84 6.29 -24.87
CA CYS A 299 3.28 5.36 -23.90
C CYS A 299 2.89 4.04 -24.58
N PRO A 300 3.36 2.88 -24.08
CA PRO A 300 2.85 1.58 -24.52
C PRO A 300 1.45 1.33 -23.95
N ILE A 301 0.52 0.92 -24.81
CA ILE A 301 -0.83 0.52 -24.41
C ILE A 301 -0.93 -1.01 -24.45
N ARG A 302 -1.77 -1.59 -23.59
CA ARG A 302 -1.94 -3.05 -23.43
C ARG A 302 -2.39 -3.75 -24.72
N ASP A 303 -3.02 -3.04 -25.65
CA ASP A 303 -3.42 -3.55 -26.96
C ASP A 303 -2.24 -3.62 -27.98
N GLY A 304 -1.03 -3.27 -27.55
CA GLY A 304 0.18 -3.24 -28.37
C GLY A 304 0.38 -1.94 -29.14
N SER A 305 -0.58 -1.01 -29.10
CA SER A 305 -0.44 0.31 -29.69
C SER A 305 0.45 1.23 -28.84
N ARG A 306 0.79 2.40 -29.39
CA ARG A 306 1.50 3.45 -28.65
C ARG A 306 0.78 4.78 -28.82
N VAL A 307 0.67 5.54 -27.73
CA VAL A 307 0.01 6.84 -27.69
C VAL A 307 0.91 7.85 -26.98
N THR A 308 0.93 9.09 -27.45
CA THR A 308 1.66 10.17 -26.75
C THR A 308 0.81 10.73 -25.63
N MET A 309 1.29 10.66 -24.39
CA MET A 309 0.65 11.22 -23.20
C MET A 309 1.69 11.49 -22.10
N GLY A 310 1.31 12.20 -21.03
CA GLY A 310 2.17 12.41 -19.87
C GLY A 310 2.58 11.09 -19.21
N VAL A 311 3.74 11.05 -18.54
CA VAL A 311 4.19 9.82 -17.86
C VAL A 311 3.17 9.35 -16.82
N THR A 312 2.62 10.28 -16.03
CA THR A 312 1.60 9.94 -15.05
C THR A 312 0.36 9.37 -15.73
N ASP A 313 -0.19 10.01 -16.76
CA ASP A 313 -1.28 9.45 -17.55
C ASP A 313 -0.96 8.04 -18.07
N CYS A 314 0.26 7.84 -18.58
CA CYS A 314 0.71 6.55 -19.09
C CYS A 314 0.73 5.45 -18.03
N ILE A 315 1.15 5.77 -16.81
CA ILE A 315 1.14 4.83 -15.68
C ILE A 315 -0.29 4.39 -15.35
N HIS A 316 -1.25 5.32 -15.40
CA HIS A 316 -2.62 5.09 -14.96
C HIS A 316 -3.57 4.57 -16.05
N GLU A 317 -3.22 4.76 -17.32
CA GLU A 317 -4.08 4.43 -18.46
C GLU A 317 -4.55 2.97 -18.50
N PRO A 318 -3.69 1.94 -18.25
CA PRO A 318 -4.16 0.56 -18.24
C PRO A 318 -5.21 0.28 -17.15
N MET A 319 -5.06 0.87 -15.95
CA MET A 319 -6.05 0.72 -14.89
C MET A 319 -7.36 1.42 -15.25
N ARG A 320 -7.31 2.62 -15.85
CA ARG A 320 -8.51 3.29 -16.37
C ARG A 320 -9.24 2.40 -17.38
N ALA A 321 -8.51 1.82 -18.34
CA ALA A 321 -9.07 0.93 -19.35
C ALA A 321 -9.69 -0.32 -18.72
N ALA A 322 -8.99 -0.96 -17.77
CA ALA A 322 -9.49 -2.13 -17.04
C ALA A 322 -10.79 -1.82 -16.28
N ILE A 323 -10.87 -0.67 -15.61
CA ILE A 323 -12.09 -0.22 -14.91
C ILE A 323 -13.25 0.02 -15.89
N ALA A 324 -12.97 0.59 -17.07
CA ALA A 324 -13.99 0.87 -18.08
C ALA A 324 -14.54 -0.40 -18.76
N GLN A 325 -13.72 -1.47 -18.83
CA GLN A 325 -14.09 -2.75 -19.45
C GLN A 325 -14.64 -3.77 -18.45
N GLY A 326 -14.35 -3.62 -17.15
CA GLY A 326 -14.80 -4.51 -16.09
C GLY A 326 -16.34 -4.59 -15.98
N PRO A 327 -16.88 -5.69 -15.44
CA PRO A 327 -18.32 -5.89 -15.33
C PRO A 327 -18.99 -4.69 -14.64
N ALA A 328 -20.12 -4.27 -15.19
CA ALA A 328 -20.80 -3.00 -14.93
C ALA A 328 -20.65 -2.45 -13.49
N SER A 329 -19.90 -1.34 -13.43
CA SER A 329 -20.16 -0.10 -12.67
C SER A 329 -19.90 -0.03 -11.17
N ARG A 330 -19.13 -0.94 -10.56
CA ARG A 330 -18.73 -0.73 -9.15
C ARG A 330 -17.37 -0.06 -8.97
N SER A 331 -16.47 -0.17 -9.93
CA SER A 331 -15.21 0.57 -9.93
C SER A 331 -15.37 1.91 -10.65
N THR A 332 -14.55 2.89 -10.30
CA THR A 332 -14.54 4.24 -10.85
C THR A 332 -13.10 4.71 -10.97
N ASN A 333 -12.74 5.21 -12.15
CA ASN A 333 -11.51 5.96 -12.36
C ASN A 333 -11.83 7.45 -12.24
N LEU A 334 -11.08 8.16 -11.42
CA LEU A 334 -11.28 9.55 -11.08
C LEU A 334 -9.95 10.31 -11.32
N PRO A 335 -9.59 10.58 -12.60
CA PRO A 335 -8.47 11.47 -12.87
C PRO A 335 -8.84 12.87 -12.37
N VAL A 336 -7.88 13.59 -11.81
CA VAL A 336 -8.10 14.94 -11.34
C VAL A 336 -6.98 15.86 -11.83
N CYS A 337 -7.27 17.16 -11.78
CA CYS A 337 -6.28 18.22 -11.80
C CYS A 337 -6.47 19.05 -10.54
N VAL A 338 -5.60 18.84 -9.55
CA VAL A 338 -5.64 19.51 -8.25
C VAL A 338 -4.27 20.11 -7.95
N ASP A 339 -4.27 21.40 -7.65
CA ASP A 339 -3.07 22.15 -7.28
C ASP A 339 -3.17 22.61 -5.82
N ASP A 340 -2.08 22.44 -5.08
CA ASP A 340 -1.94 22.93 -3.71
C ASP A 340 -0.99 24.14 -3.61
N ASP A 341 -0.57 24.66 -4.77
CA ASP A 341 0.22 25.87 -4.91
C ASP A 341 -0.36 26.82 -6.00
N ALA A 342 0.41 27.85 -6.37
CA ALA A 342 -0.02 28.86 -7.33
C ALA A 342 0.18 28.46 -8.81
N THR A 343 0.84 27.33 -9.07
CA THR A 343 1.16 26.83 -10.40
C THR A 343 0.08 25.84 -10.82
N PRO A 344 -0.69 26.13 -11.89
CA PRO A 344 -1.69 25.19 -12.37
C PRO A 344 -1.03 24.10 -13.21
N ASP A 345 -0.53 23.05 -12.56
CA ASP A 345 0.19 21.95 -13.22
C ASP A 345 -0.30 20.55 -12.82
N CYS A 346 -1.36 20.46 -12.02
CA CYS A 346 -1.93 19.24 -11.49
C CYS A 346 -0.92 18.40 -10.68
N SER A 347 -0.01 19.04 -9.92
CA SER A 347 1.15 18.36 -9.30
C SER A 347 0.91 17.72 -7.93
N THR A 348 -0.25 17.95 -7.31
CA THR A 348 -0.54 17.40 -5.99
C THR A 348 -0.50 15.87 -6.01
N HIS A 349 0.40 15.27 -5.22
CA HIS A 349 0.58 13.82 -5.17
C HIS A 349 -0.64 13.07 -4.60
N VAL A 350 -0.96 13.27 -3.31
CA VAL A 350 -2.04 12.56 -2.60
C VAL A 350 -3.17 13.54 -2.32
N VAL A 351 -4.09 13.68 -3.27
CA VAL A 351 -5.16 14.69 -3.25
C VAL A 351 -6.19 14.42 -2.15
N THR A 352 -6.36 13.16 -1.73
CA THR A 352 -7.31 12.77 -0.67
C THR A 352 -6.91 13.28 0.71
N ASN A 353 -5.67 13.72 0.91
CA ASN A 353 -5.21 14.29 2.18
C ASN A 353 -5.37 15.81 2.25
N LYS A 354 -5.82 16.46 1.16
CA LYS A 354 -5.82 17.92 1.02
C LYS A 354 -7.25 18.46 1.13
N PRO A 355 -7.63 19.05 2.27
CA PRO A 355 -8.95 19.67 2.41
C PRO A 355 -9.08 20.92 1.55
N GLY A 356 -10.30 21.17 1.04
CA GLY A 356 -10.69 22.46 0.46
C GLY A 356 -10.06 22.78 -0.89
N LEU A 357 -9.31 21.85 -1.49
CA LEU A 357 -8.88 21.97 -2.87
C LEU A 357 -10.01 21.60 -3.82
N VAL A 358 -9.97 22.17 -5.01
CA VAL A 358 -10.98 21.98 -6.06
C VAL A 358 -10.32 21.26 -7.22
N ASN A 359 -11.00 20.26 -7.77
CA ASN A 359 -10.59 19.62 -9.01
C ASN A 359 -11.01 20.46 -10.22
N THR A 360 -10.09 20.71 -11.14
CA THR A 360 -10.32 21.44 -12.40
C THR A 360 -10.31 20.55 -13.64
N ASP A 361 -10.10 19.24 -13.51
CA ASP A 361 -10.27 18.29 -14.62
C ASP A 361 -11.77 18.18 -14.96
N PRO A 362 -12.19 18.52 -16.20
CA PRO A 362 -13.59 18.44 -16.61
C PRO A 362 -14.15 17.01 -16.68
N ALA A 363 -13.31 15.98 -16.68
CA ALA A 363 -13.74 14.59 -16.70
C ALA A 363 -14.34 14.13 -15.37
N THR A 364 -14.11 14.86 -14.28
CA THR A 364 -14.50 14.47 -12.93
C THR A 364 -15.10 15.62 -12.13
N PRO A 365 -15.92 15.35 -11.09
CA PRO A 365 -16.54 16.41 -10.31
C PRO A 365 -15.51 17.32 -9.61
N ALA A 366 -15.85 18.61 -9.51
CA ALA A 366 -15.06 19.58 -8.76
C ALA A 366 -14.89 19.18 -7.28
N ASP A 367 -15.96 18.66 -6.67
CA ASP A 367 -15.95 18.03 -5.34
C ASP A 367 -15.60 16.53 -5.46
N TYR A 368 -14.34 16.25 -5.74
CA TYR A 368 -13.85 14.88 -5.88
C TYR A 368 -13.92 14.10 -4.55
N LEU A 369 -13.74 14.75 -3.39
CA LEU A 369 -13.86 14.09 -2.08
C LEU A 369 -15.29 13.65 -1.79
N GLY A 370 -16.27 14.50 -2.11
CA GLY A 370 -17.70 14.15 -2.04
C GLY A 370 -18.06 13.01 -2.98
N ALA A 371 -17.54 13.02 -4.21
CA ALA A 371 -17.73 11.92 -5.16
C ALA A 371 -17.20 10.58 -4.63
N ILE A 372 -16.02 10.59 -3.98
CA ILE A 372 -15.46 9.40 -3.32
C ILE A 372 -16.37 8.90 -2.21
N MET A 373 -16.87 9.78 -1.33
CA MET A 373 -17.78 9.35 -0.26
C MET A 373 -19.12 8.82 -0.79
N GLY A 374 -19.67 9.42 -1.86
CA GLY A 374 -20.85 8.90 -2.53
C GLY A 374 -20.63 7.48 -3.07
N TRP A 375 -19.45 7.22 -3.65
CA TRP A 375 -19.05 5.88 -4.06
C TRP A 375 -18.92 4.90 -2.88
N VAL A 376 -18.32 5.34 -1.77
CA VAL A 376 -18.19 4.54 -0.54
C VAL A 376 -19.57 4.15 0.01
N HIS A 377 -20.51 5.09 0.07
CA HIS A 377 -21.88 4.81 0.52
C HIS A 377 -22.59 3.79 -0.35
N ALA A 378 -22.39 3.85 -1.67
CA ALA A 378 -22.93 2.86 -2.58
C ALA A 378 -22.38 1.45 -2.30
N ARG A 379 -21.14 1.30 -1.80
CA ARG A 379 -20.53 0.01 -1.41
C ARG A 379 -20.94 -0.45 -0.01
N LEU A 380 -21.36 0.44 0.87
CA LEU A 380 -21.86 0.06 2.20
C LEU A 380 -23.14 -0.77 2.12
N VAL A 381 -23.93 -0.60 1.06
CA VAL A 381 -25.21 -1.29 0.83
C VAL A 381 -25.10 -2.49 -0.10
N ASP A 382 -23.91 -2.76 -0.67
CA ASP A 382 -23.67 -3.97 -1.46
C ASP A 382 -23.91 -5.21 -0.56
N ALA A 383 -24.45 -6.28 -1.15
CA ALA A 383 -24.73 -7.54 -0.45
C ALA A 383 -23.50 -8.18 0.21
#